data_AF-A0A8J6XXH8-F1
#
_entry.id   AF-A0A8J6XXH8-F1
#
_cell.length_a   1.000
_cell.length_b   1.000
_cell.length_c   1.000
_cell.angle_alpha   90.00
_cell.angle_beta   90.00
_cell.angle_gamma   90.00
#
_symmetry.space_group_name_H-M   'P 1'
#
loop_
_entity.id
_entity.type
_entity.pdbx_description
1 polymer ?
#
loop_
_entity_poly.entity_id
_entity_poly.type
_entity_poly.pdbx_seq_one_letter_code
_entity_poly.pdbx_strand_id
1 'polypeptide(L)'
;MNPALDPATAFDYYAYIAWATAALFILHGFAMGRWHKPYWMTGIPFLQREHQSSTSIPEFPNAARITEQFHQKGRQVILFHDFDMDRIGFRVKIPGPGLHLSIPMYHGLIRYDRYNQQIFLKCSIGWLPILAVVVGALLARRPPEFIPLPMLLFVTVMMVGSLAYSYFQVRKRCNKLMELLTGTGN
;
A
#
# COMPACT_ATOMS: atom_id res chain seq x y z
N MET A 1 -36.23 21.46 5.32
CA MET A 1 -36.41 21.23 3.87
C MET A 1 -35.05 20.89 3.28
N ASN A 2 -34.87 19.63 2.86
CA ASN A 2 -33.69 19.22 2.11
C ASN A 2 -34.03 19.47 0.63
N PRO A 3 -33.39 20.40 -0.10
CA PRO A 3 -33.61 20.47 -1.53
C PRO A 3 -33.08 19.16 -2.11
N ALA A 4 -34.01 18.30 -2.53
CA ALA A 4 -33.67 17.17 -3.38
C ALA A 4 -32.97 17.77 -4.60
N LEU A 5 -31.71 17.37 -4.83
CA LEU A 5 -31.02 17.74 -6.05
C LEU A 5 -31.84 17.16 -7.20
N ASP A 6 -32.10 17.97 -8.22
CA ASP A 6 -32.72 17.52 -9.46
C ASP A 6 -31.99 16.23 -9.94
N PRO A 7 -32.70 15.13 -10.24
CA PRO A 7 -32.09 13.86 -10.63
C PRO A 7 -31.06 13.97 -11.76
N ALA A 8 -31.23 14.93 -12.69
CA ALA A 8 -30.22 15.20 -13.72
C ALA A 8 -28.91 15.75 -13.12
N THR A 9 -29.03 16.72 -12.22
CA THR A 9 -27.87 17.33 -11.54
C THR A 9 -27.20 16.35 -10.56
N ALA A 10 -28.00 15.48 -9.94
CA ALA A 10 -27.49 14.40 -9.09
C ALA A 10 -26.70 13.37 -9.91
N PHE A 11 -27.20 12.95 -11.08
CA PHE A 11 -26.51 12.03 -11.98
C PHE A 11 -25.16 12.59 -12.43
N ASP A 12 -25.11 13.85 -12.84
CA ASP A 12 -23.87 14.52 -13.28
C ASP A 12 -22.84 14.62 -12.14
N TYR A 13 -23.29 14.90 -10.92
CA TYR A 13 -22.43 14.94 -9.74
C TYR A 13 -21.81 13.57 -9.42
N TYR A 14 -22.59 12.49 -9.44
CA TYR A 14 -22.08 11.14 -9.18
C TYR A 14 -21.20 10.62 -10.31
N ALA A 15 -21.53 10.94 -11.57
CA ALA A 15 -20.69 10.64 -12.72
C ALA A 15 -19.33 11.34 -12.59
N TYR A 16 -19.32 12.62 -12.21
CA TYR A 16 -18.08 13.36 -11.98
C TYR A 16 -17.23 12.73 -10.87
N ILE A 17 -17.83 12.35 -9.73
CA ILE A 17 -17.11 11.65 -8.65
C ILE A 17 -16.56 10.31 -9.16
N ALA A 18 -17.34 9.54 -9.91
CA ALA A 18 -16.90 8.25 -10.45
C ALA A 18 -15.72 8.42 -11.40
N TRP A 19 -15.78 9.39 -12.32
CA TRP A 19 -14.69 9.70 -13.25
C TRP A 19 -13.44 10.21 -12.53
N ALA A 20 -13.58 11.13 -11.57
CA ALA A 20 -12.46 11.63 -10.77
C ALA A 20 -11.80 10.49 -9.98
N THR A 21 -12.62 9.59 -9.40
CA THR A 21 -12.12 8.41 -8.69
C THR A 21 -11.41 7.45 -9.63
N ALA A 22 -11.98 7.15 -10.80
CA ALA A 22 -11.36 6.31 -11.82
C ALA A 22 -10.02 6.88 -12.32
N ALA A 23 -9.96 8.19 -12.58
CA ALA A 23 -8.73 8.88 -12.97
C ALA A 23 -7.65 8.76 -11.88
N LEU A 24 -8.01 8.95 -10.61
CA LEU A 24 -7.09 8.78 -9.48
C LEU A 24 -6.61 7.33 -9.35
N PHE A 25 -7.48 6.34 -9.58
CA PHE A 25 -7.11 4.92 -9.62
C PHE A 25 -6.10 4.62 -10.72
N ILE A 26 -6.31 5.15 -11.93
CA ILE A 26 -5.40 4.96 -13.07
C ILE A 26 -4.05 5.62 -12.79
N LEU A 27 -4.04 6.87 -12.33
CA LEU A 27 -2.80 7.58 -11.98
C LEU A 27 -2.01 6.85 -10.90
N HIS A 28 -2.70 6.35 -9.87
CA HIS A 28 -2.07 5.57 -8.81
C HIS A 28 -1.51 4.24 -9.34
N GLY A 29 -2.29 3.51 -10.13
CA GLY A 29 -1.86 2.28 -10.77
C GLY A 29 -0.64 2.48 -11.68
N PHE A 30 -0.57 3.61 -12.38
CA PHE A 30 0.57 3.98 -13.21
C PHE A 30 1.81 4.36 -12.40
N ALA A 31 1.67 5.24 -11.40
CA ALA A 31 2.76 5.66 -10.52
C ALA A 31 3.36 4.47 -9.77
N MET A 32 2.48 3.55 -9.35
CA MET A 32 2.85 2.24 -8.87
C MET A 32 3.57 1.45 -9.98
N GLY A 33 2.94 1.08 -11.09
CA GLY A 33 3.57 0.26 -12.14
C GLY A 33 5.00 0.71 -12.53
N ARG A 34 5.23 2.02 -12.61
CA ARG A 34 6.50 2.66 -13.00
C ARG A 34 7.58 2.77 -11.91
N TRP A 35 7.31 2.32 -10.68
CA TRP A 35 8.19 2.57 -9.54
C TRP A 35 8.53 4.07 -9.39
N HIS A 36 7.53 4.95 -9.46
CA HIS A 36 7.79 6.38 -9.40
C HIS A 36 8.26 6.80 -7.99
N LYS A 37 9.51 7.24 -7.85
CA LYS A 37 10.16 7.52 -6.55
C LYS A 37 9.34 8.39 -5.56
N PRO A 38 8.74 9.53 -5.96
CA PRO A 38 7.89 10.32 -5.05
C PRO A 38 6.73 9.54 -4.44
N TYR A 39 6.07 8.68 -5.22
CA TYR A 39 4.97 7.86 -4.75
C TYR A 39 5.38 7.00 -3.54
N TRP A 40 6.58 6.43 -3.59
CA TRP A 40 7.12 5.54 -2.57
C TRP A 40 7.53 6.22 -1.26
N MET A 41 7.74 7.54 -1.30
CA MET A 41 8.01 8.36 -0.12
C MET A 41 6.72 8.81 0.58
N THR A 42 5.66 8.95 -0.20
CA THR A 42 4.32 9.35 0.25
C THR A 42 3.46 8.15 0.66
N GLY A 43 2.39 8.38 1.42
CA GLY A 43 1.50 7.33 1.92
C GLY A 43 1.32 7.43 3.43
N ILE A 44 0.35 6.70 3.98
CA ILE A 44 0.11 6.70 5.42
C ILE A 44 1.05 5.67 6.05
N PRO A 45 2.06 6.10 6.84
CA PRO A 45 2.93 5.17 7.53
C PRO A 45 2.13 4.41 8.59
N PHE A 46 2.27 3.09 8.60
CA PHE A 46 1.67 2.26 9.63
C PHE A 46 2.70 1.43 10.39
N LEU A 47 3.92 1.34 9.85
CA LEU A 47 5.06 0.75 10.52
C LEU A 47 6.29 1.55 10.17
N GLN A 48 7.02 1.97 11.19
CA GLN A 48 8.32 2.59 11.07
C GLN A 48 9.23 1.89 12.08
N ARG A 49 10.37 1.40 11.59
CA ARG A 49 11.38 0.76 12.42
C ARG A 49 12.74 1.30 12.06
N GLU A 50 13.53 1.51 13.09
CA GLU A 50 14.91 1.93 13.03
C GLU A 50 15.73 0.89 13.76
N HIS A 51 16.87 0.54 13.18
CA HIS A 51 17.85 -0.29 13.84
C HIS A 51 19.24 0.27 13.59
N GLN A 52 19.92 0.54 14.68
CA GLN A 52 21.32 0.93 14.65
C GLN A 52 22.15 -0.32 14.44
N SER A 53 22.88 -0.38 13.34
CA SER A 53 23.81 -1.48 13.11
C SER A 53 25.01 -1.28 14.03
N SER A 54 25.41 -2.34 14.72
CA SER A 54 26.64 -2.35 15.54
C SER A 54 27.91 -2.41 14.68
N THR A 55 27.77 -2.67 13.38
CA THR A 55 28.88 -2.84 12.45
C THR A 55 28.70 -1.90 11.27
N SER A 56 29.78 -1.23 10.86
CA SER A 56 29.76 -0.44 9.63
C SER A 56 29.46 -1.36 8.44
N ILE A 57 28.36 -1.14 7.74
CA ILE A 57 28.01 -1.89 6.53
C ILE A 57 28.73 -1.18 5.37
N PRO A 58 29.81 -1.74 4.82
CA PRO A 58 30.62 -1.06 3.80
C PRO A 58 29.84 -0.84 2.51
N GLU A 59 28.88 -1.72 2.20
CA GLU A 59 28.00 -1.61 1.05
C GLU A 59 26.58 -2.08 1.42
N PHE A 60 25.61 -1.18 1.30
CA PHE A 60 24.21 -1.49 1.53
C PHE A 60 23.74 -2.49 0.46
N PRO A 61 23.11 -3.63 0.83
CA PRO A 61 22.74 -4.66 -0.14
C PRO A 61 21.74 -4.12 -1.15
N ASN A 62 22.00 -4.36 -2.44
CA ASN A 62 21.07 -4.01 -3.52
C ASN A 62 19.77 -4.84 -3.48
N ALA A 63 18.74 -4.39 -4.20
CA ALA A 63 17.43 -5.04 -4.25
C ALA A 63 17.52 -6.50 -4.68
N ALA A 64 18.43 -6.84 -5.62
CA ALA A 64 18.62 -8.19 -6.11
C ALA A 64 19.08 -9.15 -5.00
N ARG A 65 20.09 -8.74 -4.21
CA ARG A 65 20.62 -9.52 -3.09
C ARG A 65 19.60 -9.72 -1.98
N ILE A 66 18.84 -8.67 -1.65
CA ILE A 66 17.73 -8.79 -0.67
C ILE A 66 16.66 -9.75 -1.21
N THR A 67 16.31 -9.65 -2.48
CA THR A 67 15.32 -10.54 -3.13
C THR A 67 15.75 -11.99 -3.04
N GLU A 68 17.01 -12.29 -3.38
CA GLU A 68 17.55 -13.65 -3.33
C GLU A 68 17.49 -14.23 -1.90
N GLN A 69 17.98 -13.50 -0.91
CA GLN A 69 17.93 -13.93 0.50
C GLN A 69 16.49 -14.18 0.99
N PHE A 70 15.56 -13.33 0.57
CA PHE A 70 14.15 -13.45 0.95
C PHE A 70 13.47 -14.64 0.24
N HIS A 71 13.83 -14.90 -1.03
CA HIS A 71 13.33 -16.00 -1.83
C HIS A 71 13.86 -17.37 -1.38
N GLN A 72 15.14 -17.47 -1.02
CA GLN A 72 15.75 -18.69 -0.49
C GLN A 72 15.04 -19.19 0.78
N LYS A 73 14.44 -18.29 1.57
CA LYS A 73 13.62 -18.65 2.75
C LYS A 73 12.17 -19.04 2.41
N GLY A 74 11.85 -19.28 1.13
CA GLY A 74 10.51 -19.68 0.66
C GLY A 74 9.47 -18.55 0.65
N ARG A 75 9.90 -17.28 0.65
CA ARG A 75 9.03 -16.12 0.83
C ARG A 75 8.93 -15.25 -0.44
N GLN A 76 8.55 -15.83 -1.58
CA GLN A 76 8.42 -15.16 -2.91
C GLN A 76 7.29 -14.13 -3.03
N VAL A 77 7.18 -13.24 -2.05
CA VAL A 77 5.99 -12.43 -1.83
C VAL A 77 6.33 -10.94 -1.76
N ILE A 78 7.60 -10.56 -1.88
CA ILE A 78 8.05 -9.18 -1.87
C ILE A 78 8.85 -8.91 -3.14
N LEU A 79 8.50 -7.85 -3.86
CA LEU A 79 9.30 -7.34 -4.99
C LEU A 79 10.11 -6.15 -4.51
N PHE A 80 11.41 -6.13 -4.78
CA PHE A 80 12.30 -5.03 -4.42
C PHE A 80 12.73 -4.25 -5.66
N HIS A 81 13.06 -2.98 -5.48
CA HIS A 81 13.56 -2.10 -6.53
C HIS A 81 14.50 -1.05 -5.94
N ASP A 82 15.66 -0.89 -6.56
CA ASP A 82 16.64 0.12 -6.17
C ASP A 82 16.19 1.50 -6.68
N PHE A 83 16.12 2.48 -5.78
CA PHE A 83 15.91 3.89 -6.16
C PHE A 83 17.23 4.64 -6.26
N ASP A 84 18.07 4.48 -5.24
CA ASP A 84 19.37 5.10 -5.09
C ASP A 84 20.29 4.14 -4.31
N MET A 85 21.58 4.45 -4.17
CA MET A 85 22.53 3.61 -3.42
C MET A 85 22.20 3.41 -1.93
N ASP A 86 21.31 4.24 -1.37
CA ASP A 86 20.88 4.20 0.03
C ASP A 86 19.40 3.86 0.19
N ARG A 87 18.65 3.62 -0.89
CA ARG A 87 17.18 3.51 -0.85
C ARG A 87 16.65 2.40 -1.73
N ILE A 88 15.84 1.54 -1.12
CA ILE A 88 15.18 0.42 -1.80
C ILE A 88 13.69 0.49 -1.53
N GLY A 89 12.90 0.55 -2.59
CA GLY A 89 11.45 0.37 -2.53
C GLY A 89 11.10 -1.11 -2.53
N PHE A 90 10.00 -1.49 -1.87
CA PHE A 90 9.50 -2.85 -1.97
C PHE A 90 7.98 -2.98 -1.89
N ARG A 91 7.42 -3.87 -2.70
CA ARG A 91 5.99 -4.19 -2.76
C ARG A 91 5.73 -5.50 -2.10
N VAL A 92 4.70 -5.56 -1.28
CA VAL A 92 4.22 -6.84 -0.77
C VAL A 92 3.12 -7.34 -1.71
N LYS A 93 3.37 -8.44 -2.43
CA LYS A 93 2.31 -9.16 -3.14
C LYS A 93 1.39 -9.79 -2.09
N ILE A 94 0.12 -9.41 -2.08
CA ILE A 94 -0.87 -10.13 -1.29
C ILE A 94 -1.51 -11.12 -2.26
N PRO A 95 -1.37 -12.44 -2.05
CA PRO A 95 -2.07 -13.41 -2.87
C PRO A 95 -3.57 -13.20 -2.67
N GLY A 96 -4.25 -12.77 -3.73
CA GLY A 96 -5.71 -12.70 -3.78
C GLY A 96 -6.29 -13.90 -4.54
N PRO A 97 -7.55 -14.27 -4.29
CA PRO A 97 -8.23 -15.30 -5.06
C PRO A 97 -8.42 -14.82 -6.51
N GLY A 98 -7.77 -15.47 -7.47
CA GLY A 98 -8.17 -15.47 -8.89
C GLY A 98 -7.77 -14.29 -9.77
N LEU A 99 -7.25 -13.18 -9.24
CA LEU A 99 -6.76 -12.06 -10.06
C LEU A 99 -5.25 -11.88 -9.88
N HIS A 100 -4.49 -12.19 -10.95
CA HIS A 100 -3.05 -11.92 -11.08
C HIS A 100 -2.68 -10.42 -10.97
N LEU A 101 -3.66 -9.55 -10.81
CA LEU A 101 -3.48 -8.14 -10.46
C LEU A 101 -3.14 -8.03 -8.97
N SER A 102 -1.86 -8.24 -8.64
CA SER A 102 -1.34 -7.70 -7.39
C SER A 102 -1.41 -6.18 -7.52
N ILE A 103 -2.42 -5.55 -6.93
CA ILE A 103 -2.42 -4.10 -6.69
C ILE A 103 -1.71 -3.92 -5.34
N PRO A 104 -0.45 -3.46 -5.30
CA PRO A 104 0.29 -3.27 -4.06
C PRO A 104 -0.27 -2.10 -3.24
N MET A 105 -1.42 -2.32 -2.59
CA MET A 105 -2.00 -1.41 -1.60
C MET A 105 -1.01 -1.07 -0.48
N TYR A 106 0.01 -1.91 -0.30
CA TYR A 106 1.07 -1.75 0.68
C TYR A 106 2.41 -1.71 -0.01
N HIS A 107 3.22 -0.78 0.46
CA HIS A 107 4.50 -0.48 -0.13
C HIS A 107 5.43 -0.04 1.00
N GLY A 108 6.70 -0.40 0.94
CA GLY A 108 7.68 0.05 1.91
C GLY A 108 8.95 0.62 1.28
N LEU A 109 9.68 1.35 2.11
CA LEU A 109 10.95 1.97 1.78
C LEU A 109 11.95 1.52 2.84
N ILE A 110 13.05 0.96 2.37
CA ILE A 110 14.25 0.75 3.18
C ILE A 110 15.20 1.90 2.84
N ARG A 111 15.73 2.56 3.86
CA ARG A 111 16.77 3.59 3.72
C ARG A 111 17.93 3.25 4.64
N TYR A 112 19.15 3.41 4.15
CA TYR A 112 20.35 3.30 4.97
C TYR A 112 20.96 4.68 5.22
N ASP A 113 21.02 5.08 6.48
CA ASP A 113 21.76 6.26 6.90
C ASP A 113 23.20 5.86 7.21
N ARG A 114 24.11 6.15 6.27
CA ARG A 114 25.54 5.86 6.41
C ARG A 114 26.20 6.66 7.55
N TYR A 115 25.73 7.88 7.81
CA TYR A 115 26.33 8.74 8.84
C TYR A 115 26.05 8.22 10.24
N ASN A 116 24.82 7.76 10.47
CA ASN A 116 24.39 7.23 11.76
C ASN A 116 24.49 5.69 11.86
N GLN A 117 24.90 5.02 10.77
CA GLN A 117 24.90 3.56 10.63
C GLN A 117 23.54 2.92 10.96
N GLN A 118 22.47 3.55 10.52
CA GLN A 118 21.10 3.15 10.83
C GLN A 118 20.37 2.63 9.59
N ILE A 119 19.67 1.51 9.76
CA ILE A 119 18.72 1.00 8.77
C ILE A 119 17.33 1.46 9.18
N PHE A 120 16.67 2.15 8.27
CA PHE A 120 15.32 2.64 8.41
C PHE A 120 14.38 1.83 7.51
N LEU A 121 13.32 1.28 8.10
CA LEU A 121 12.26 0.58 7.40
C LEU A 121 10.93 1.30 7.63
N LYS A 122 10.32 1.81 6.57
CA LYS A 122 8.98 2.39 6.59
C LYS A 122 8.04 1.56 5.72
N CYS A 123 6.96 1.05 6.29
CA CYS A 123 5.86 0.45 5.53
C CYS A 123 4.66 1.40 5.58
N SER A 124 4.10 1.67 4.40
CA SER A 124 3.01 2.62 4.19
C SER A 124 1.86 1.98 3.42
N ILE A 125 0.65 2.43 3.73
CA ILE A 125 -0.55 2.13 2.95
C ILE A 125 -0.65 3.21 1.87
N GLY A 126 -0.85 2.79 0.63
CA GLY A 126 -1.10 3.71 -0.48
C GLY A 126 -2.38 4.51 -0.24
N TRP A 127 -2.54 5.64 -0.93
CA TRP A 127 -3.74 6.47 -0.78
C TRP A 127 -5.04 5.83 -1.29
N LEU A 128 -4.93 4.76 -2.09
CA LEU A 128 -6.05 4.10 -2.76
C LEU A 128 -7.15 3.59 -1.82
N PRO A 129 -6.85 2.76 -0.79
CA PRO A 129 -7.86 2.30 0.16
C PRO A 129 -8.58 3.45 0.87
N ILE A 130 -7.87 4.54 1.19
CA ILE A 130 -8.45 5.69 1.89
C ILE A 130 -9.40 6.43 0.95
N LEU A 131 -8.98 6.66 -0.30
CA LEU A 131 -9.83 7.26 -1.32
C LEU A 131 -11.10 6.43 -1.53
N ALA A 132 -10.97 5.09 -1.61
CA ALA A 132 -12.10 4.19 -1.74
C ALA A 132 -13.06 4.26 -0.53
N VAL A 133 -12.54 4.36 0.70
CA VAL A 133 -13.36 4.54 1.92
C VAL A 133 -14.08 5.89 1.90
N VAL A 134 -13.38 6.98 1.54
CA VAL A 134 -13.96 8.33 1.49
C VAL A 134 -15.06 8.39 0.42
N VAL A 135 -14.81 7.88 -0.78
CA VAL A 135 -15.80 7.81 -1.86
C VAL A 135 -16.98 6.93 -1.45
N GLY A 136 -16.73 5.75 -0.85
CA GLY A 136 -17.77 4.87 -0.33
C GLY A 136 -18.62 5.55 0.75
N ALA A 137 -18.02 6.30 1.67
CA ALA A 137 -18.73 7.04 2.71
C ALA A 137 -19.56 8.21 2.14
N LEU A 138 -19.05 8.90 1.11
CA LEU A 138 -19.81 9.93 0.39
C LEU A 138 -21.03 9.33 -0.33
N LEU A 139 -20.86 8.17 -0.98
CA LEU A 139 -21.95 7.42 -1.60
C LEU A 139 -22.95 6.89 -0.57
N ALA A 140 -22.50 6.48 0.63
CA ALA A 140 -23.38 6.00 1.70
C ALA A 140 -24.27 7.10 2.30
N ARG A 141 -23.86 8.38 2.25
CA ARG A 141 -24.67 9.51 2.73
C ARG A 141 -25.88 9.81 1.83
N ARG A 142 -25.81 9.43 0.55
CA ARG A 142 -26.92 9.48 -0.41
C ARG A 142 -26.82 8.23 -1.29
N PRO A 143 -27.24 7.06 -0.76
CA PRO A 143 -27.12 5.82 -1.48
C PRO A 143 -27.92 5.93 -2.78
N PRO A 144 -27.38 5.48 -3.92
CA PRO A 144 -28.17 5.37 -5.15
C PRO A 144 -29.42 4.54 -4.84
N GLU A 145 -30.59 4.97 -5.32
CA GLU A 145 -31.87 4.29 -5.07
C GLU A 145 -31.86 2.81 -5.50
N PHE A 146 -30.92 2.45 -6.37
CA PHE A 146 -30.74 1.11 -6.95
C PHE A 146 -29.83 0.18 -6.13
N ILE A 147 -29.10 0.67 -5.10
CA ILE A 147 -28.21 -0.16 -4.27
C ILE A 147 -28.86 -0.38 -2.90
N PRO A 148 -29.32 -1.61 -2.58
CA PRO A 148 -29.94 -1.87 -1.29
C PRO A 148 -28.91 -1.69 -0.16
N LEU A 149 -29.30 -0.99 0.90
CA LEU A 149 -28.46 -0.70 2.08
C LEU A 149 -27.73 -1.94 2.64
N PRO A 150 -28.35 -3.13 2.75
CA PRO A 150 -27.66 -4.35 3.18
C PRO A 150 -26.48 -4.74 2.29
N MET A 151 -26.60 -4.53 0.98
CA MET A 151 -25.53 -4.83 0.02
C MET A 151 -24.37 -3.85 0.16
N LEU A 152 -24.66 -2.57 0.38
CA LEU A 152 -23.64 -1.56 0.66
C LEU A 152 -22.89 -1.83 1.97
N LEU A 153 -23.61 -2.26 3.01
CA LEU A 153 -23.04 -2.62 4.31
C LEU A 153 -22.18 -3.89 4.20
N PHE A 154 -22.66 -4.91 3.47
CA PHE A 154 -21.90 -6.13 3.19
C PHE A 154 -20.58 -5.85 2.46
N VAL A 155 -20.62 -5.06 1.38
CA VAL A 155 -19.42 -4.67 0.62
C VAL A 155 -18.45 -3.89 1.51
N THR A 156 -18.96 -2.97 2.33
CA THR A 156 -18.13 -2.18 3.25
C THR A 156 -17.42 -3.06 4.27
N VAL A 157 -18.16 -3.96 4.94
CA VAL A 157 -17.58 -4.92 5.91
C VAL A 157 -16.54 -5.80 5.23
N MET A 158 -16.81 -6.29 4.02
CA MET A 158 -15.87 -7.12 3.28
C MET A 158 -14.60 -6.36 2.88
N MET A 159 -14.73 -5.11 2.47
CA MET A 159 -13.59 -4.26 2.14
C MET A 159 -12.74 -3.97 3.38
N VAL A 160 -13.37 -3.55 4.49
CA VAL A 160 -12.69 -3.26 5.74
C VAL A 160 -12.01 -4.51 6.31
N GLY A 161 -12.71 -5.65 6.33
CA GLY A 161 -12.14 -6.93 6.77
C GLY A 161 -10.94 -7.36 5.93
N SER A 162 -11.03 -7.21 4.60
CA SER A 162 -9.93 -7.51 3.68
C SER A 162 -8.72 -6.60 3.88
N LEU A 163 -8.95 -5.30 4.13
CA LEU A 163 -7.91 -4.32 4.44
C LEU A 163 -7.25 -4.63 5.80
N ALA A 164 -8.03 -4.98 6.82
CA ALA A 164 -7.51 -5.34 8.13
C ALA A 164 -6.64 -6.60 8.07
N TYR A 165 -7.13 -7.66 7.40
CA TYR A 165 -6.38 -8.90 7.23
C TYR A 165 -5.06 -8.67 6.47
N SER A 166 -5.11 -7.91 5.37
CA SER A 166 -3.95 -7.54 4.58
C SER A 166 -2.92 -6.75 5.39
N TYR A 167 -3.40 -5.81 6.22
CA TYR A 167 -2.55 -5.03 7.12
C TYR A 167 -1.76 -5.93 8.09
N PHE A 168 -2.42 -6.89 8.74
CA PHE A 168 -1.73 -7.80 9.67
C PHE A 168 -0.68 -8.67 8.97
N GLN A 169 -0.99 -9.18 7.77
CA GLN A 169 -0.04 -9.96 6.99
C GLN A 169 1.19 -9.14 6.58
N VAL A 170 0.97 -7.93 6.08
CA VAL A 170 2.05 -7.05 5.63
C VAL A 170 2.92 -6.63 6.81
N ARG A 171 2.32 -6.27 7.95
CA ARG A 171 3.07 -5.92 9.17
C ARG A 171 3.98 -7.06 9.62
N LYS A 172 3.48 -8.31 9.64
CA LYS A 172 4.28 -9.49 9.96
C LYS A 172 5.45 -9.68 8.99
N ARG A 173 5.23 -9.43 7.70
CA ARG A 173 6.28 -9.53 6.66
C ARG A 173 7.32 -8.42 6.77
N CYS A 174 6.91 -7.19 7.05
CA CYS A 174 7.83 -6.07 7.29
C CYS A 174 8.70 -6.32 8.53
N ASN A 175 8.13 -6.84 9.64
CA ASN A 175 8.93 -7.20 10.82
C ASN A 175 9.99 -8.26 10.49
N LYS A 176 9.59 -9.31 9.77
CA LYS A 176 10.51 -10.35 9.30
C LYS A 176 11.58 -9.83 8.34
N LEU A 177 11.25 -8.85 7.50
CA LEU A 177 12.22 -8.18 6.63
C LEU A 177 13.24 -7.41 7.47
N MET A 178 12.78 -6.69 8.50
CA MET A 178 13.68 -6.02 9.43
C MET A 178 14.64 -7.02 10.08
N GLU A 179 14.11 -8.11 10.65
CA GLU A 179 14.93 -9.16 11.28
C GLU A 179 15.99 -9.76 10.36
N LEU A 180 15.69 -9.87 9.06
CA LEU A 180 16.65 -10.34 8.06
C LEU A 180 17.72 -9.29 7.76
N LEU A 181 17.33 -8.02 7.65
CA LEU A 181 18.26 -6.92 7.41
C LEU A 181 19.20 -6.69 8.60
N THR A 182 18.75 -7.00 9.81
CA THR A 182 19.50 -6.78 11.06
C THR A 182 20.18 -8.04 11.59
N GLY A 183 19.92 -9.21 10.99
CA GLY A 183 20.47 -10.49 11.46
C GLY A 183 19.93 -10.97 12.81
N THR A 184 18.80 -10.41 13.28
CA THR A 184 18.22 -10.73 14.60
C THR A 184 17.21 -11.89 14.57
N GLY A 185 16.98 -12.50 13.41
CA GLY A 185 16.05 -13.62 13.23
C GLY A 185 16.75 -14.95 12.97
N ASN A 186 16.85 -15.77 14.02
CA ASN A 186 17.13 -17.21 13.92
C ASN A 186 15.85 -17.97 13.55
#